data_AF-A0A376Y0Q3-F1
#
_entry.id   AF-A0A376Y0Q3-F1
#
_cell.length_a   1.000
_cell.length_b   1.000
_cell.length_c   1.000
_cell.angle_alpha   90.00
_cell.angle_beta   90.00
_cell.angle_gamma   90.00
#
_symmetry.space_group_name_H-M   'P 1'
#
loop_
_entity.id
_entity.type
_entity.pdbx_description
1 polymer ?
#
loop_
_entity_poly.entity_id
_entity_poly.type
_entity_poly.pdbx_seq_one_letter_code
_entity_poly.pdbx_strand_id
1 'polypeptide(L)' 'MQLEGERMLVRSGRSRFSLSTLPAADFPNLDDWQSEVEFTLPQATMKRLIEATPVFYGASGRSLLLKWYAV' A
#
# COMPACT_ATOMS: atom_id res chain seq x y z
N MET A 1 -13.96 14.88 11.24
CA MET A 1 -14.53 13.66 10.61
C MET A 1 -15.35 12.95 11.69
N GLN A 2 -16.47 12.31 11.34
CA GLN A 2 -17.38 11.68 12.31
C GLN A 2 -17.93 10.38 11.72
N LEU A 3 -17.95 9.30 12.50
CA LEU A 3 -18.56 8.02 12.10
C LEU A 3 -20.02 7.99 12.57
N GLU A 4 -20.94 7.71 11.65
CA GLU A 4 -22.37 7.54 11.89
C GLU A 4 -22.83 6.21 11.28
N GLY A 5 -23.02 5.19 12.12
CA GLY A 5 -23.30 3.83 11.66
C GLY A 5 -22.18 3.32 10.76
N GLU A 6 -22.53 2.92 9.54
CA GLU A 6 -21.60 2.44 8.50
C GLU A 6 -21.18 3.56 7.53
N ARG A 7 -21.21 4.82 7.98
CA ARG A 7 -20.82 5.96 7.14
C ARG A 7 -19.85 6.88 7.85
N MET A 8 -18.77 7.23 7.15
CA MET A 8 -17.83 8.27 7.56
C MET A 8 -18.23 9.61 6.96
N LEU A 9 -18.54 10.57 7.82
CA LEU A 9 -18.78 11.95 7.44
C LEU A 9 -17.49 12.77 7.45
N VAL A 10 -17.13 13.26 6.28
CA VAL A 10 -15.98 14.15 6.09
C VAL A 10 -16.48 15.56 5.78
N ARG A 11 -15.94 16.54 6.49
CA ARG A 11 -16.26 17.96 6.31
C ARG A 11 -14.99 18.71 5.99
N SER A 12 -15.03 19.55 4.95
CA SER A 12 -13.96 20.48 4.58
C SER A 12 -14.59 21.81 4.25
N GLY A 13 -14.44 22.79 5.16
CA GLY A 13 -15.14 24.07 5.08
C GLY A 13 -16.66 23.88 4.94
N ARG A 14 -17.21 24.31 3.80
CA ARG A 14 -18.64 24.18 3.46
C ARG A 14 -19.01 22.84 2.82
N SER A 15 -18.04 22.06 2.37
CA SER A 15 -18.26 20.79 1.68
C SER A 15 -18.45 19.66 2.69
N ARG A 16 -19.41 18.78 2.43
CA ARG A 16 -19.70 17.59 3.25
C ARG A 16 -19.81 16.36 2.36
N PHE A 17 -19.06 15.32 2.70
CA PHE A 17 -19.05 14.04 2.02
C PHE A 17 -19.47 12.93 2.98
N SER A 18 -20.15 11.92 2.45
CA SER A 18 -20.55 10.72 3.18
C SER A 18 -19.97 9.52 2.46
N LEU A 19 -19.07 8.80 3.13
CA LEU A 19 -18.39 7.62 2.60
C LEU A 19 -18.98 6.37 3.28
N SER A 20 -19.33 5.34 2.50
CA SER A 20 -19.69 4.05 3.08
C SER A 20 -18.44 3.38 3.68
N THR A 21 -18.58 2.75 4.84
CA THR A 21 -17.50 2.05 5.55
C THR A 21 -17.88 0.60 5.77
N LEU A 22 -16.89 -0.29 5.74
CA LEU A 22 -17.06 -1.66 6.21
C LEU A 22 -16.57 -1.78 7.66
N PRO A 23 -17.11 -2.73 8.44
CA PRO A 23 -16.58 -3.08 9.74
C PRO A 23 -15.07 -3.34 9.70
N ALA A 24 -14.33 -2.82 10.68
CA ALA A 24 -12.89 -3.06 10.78
C ALA A 24 -12.56 -4.56 10.96
N ALA A 25 -13.49 -5.35 11.51
CA ALA A 25 -13.34 -6.80 11.67
C ALA A 25 -13.27 -7.56 10.33
N ASP A 26 -13.73 -6.95 9.23
CA ASP A 26 -13.65 -7.56 7.90
C ASP A 26 -12.26 -7.37 7.26
N PHE A 27 -11.41 -6.52 7.83
CA PHE A 27 -10.02 -6.42 7.39
C PHE A 27 -9.23 -7.63 7.89
N PRO A 28 -8.42 -8.27 7.03
CA PRO A 28 -7.58 -9.36 7.47
C PRO A 28 -6.59 -8.86 8.53
N ASN A 29 -6.45 -9.62 9.61
CA ASN A 29 -5.36 -9.38 10.56
C ASN A 29 -4.04 -9.59 9.82
N LEU A 30 -3.14 -8.63 9.95
CA LEU A 30 -1.75 -8.86 9.61
C LEU A 30 -1.24 -9.85 10.66
N ASP A 31 -0.83 -11.04 10.23
CA ASP A 31 -0.19 -11.99 11.14
C ASP A 31 0.99 -11.31 11.84
N ASP A 32 1.22 -11.65 13.11
CA ASP A 32 2.37 -11.16 13.88
C ASP A 32 3.66 -11.65 13.20
N TRP A 33 4.19 -10.81 12.31
CA TRP A 33 5.45 -11.05 11.65
C TRP A 33 6.57 -11.02 12.69
N GLN A 34 7.18 -12.17 12.97
CA GLN A 34 8.38 -12.24 13.79
C GLN A 34 9.59 -11.89 12.93
N SER A 35 10.07 -10.65 13.06
CA SER A 35 11.32 -10.24 12.43
C SER A 35 12.50 -10.96 13.08
N GLU A 36 13.22 -11.78 12.31
CA GLU A 36 14.48 -12.38 12.78
C GLU A 36 15.56 -11.31 13.05
N VAL A 37 15.49 -10.18 12.34
CA VAL A 37 16.43 -9.05 12.45
C VAL A 37 15.67 -7.74 12.35
N GLU A 38 15.97 -6.81 13.26
CA GLU A 38 15.44 -5.44 13.26
C GLU A 38 16.60 -4.44 13.25
N PHE A 39 16.51 -3.43 12.38
CA PHE A 39 17.50 -2.36 12.31
C PHE A 39 16.84 -1.05 11.88
N THR A 40 17.47 0.07 12.23
CA THR A 40 17.00 1.41 11.87
C THR A 40 17.90 2.02 10.81
N LEU A 41 17.31 2.68 9.83
CA LEU A 41 18.03 3.45 8.82
C LEU A 41 17.23 4.69 8.38
N PRO A 42 17.89 5.73 7.85
CA PRO A 42 17.19 6.85 7.24
C PRO A 42 16.34 6.41 6.04
N GLN A 43 15.11 6.93 5.94
CA GLN A 43 14.18 6.63 4.84
C GLN A 43 14.80 6.89 3.46
N ALA A 44 15.58 7.96 3.33
CA ALA A 44 16.28 8.31 2.09
C ALA A 44 17.29 7.22 1.67
N THR A 45 18.00 6.63 2.64
CA THR A 45 18.93 5.53 2.40
C THR A 45 18.19 4.28 1.96
N MET A 46 17.10 3.90 2.65
CA MET A 46 16.28 2.75 2.26
C MET A 46 15.76 2.87 0.82
N LYS A 47 15.18 4.04 0.50
CA LYS A 47 14.65 4.33 -0.84
C LYS A 47 15.73 4.16 -1.93
N ARG A 48 16.92 4.74 -1.72
CA ARG A 48 18.03 4.61 -2.65
C ARG A 48 18.45 3.16 -2.88
N LEU A 49 18.47 2.33 -1.83
CA LEU A 49 18.84 0.91 -1.93
C LEU A 49 17.81 0.09 -2.72
N ILE A 50 16.51 0.35 -2.50
CA ILE A 50 15.42 -0.28 -3.26
C ILE A 50 15.52 0.12 -4.74
N GLU A 51 15.69 1.41 -5.04
CA GLU A 51 15.79 1.92 -6.41
C GLU A 51 17.05 1.42 -7.15
N ALA A 52 18.15 1.24 -6.42
CA ALA A 52 19.39 0.68 -6.97
C ALA A 52 19.29 -0.82 -7.27
N THR A 53 18.24 -1.50 -6.80
CA THR A 53 18.02 -2.92 -7.03
C THR A 53 16.75 -3.10 -7.89
N PRO A 54 16.85 -3.04 -9.22
CA PRO A 54 15.77 -3.51 -10.07
C PRO A 54 15.45 -4.95 -9.67
N VAL A 55 14.17 -5.24 -9.43
CA VAL A 55 13.72 -6.60 -9.12
C VAL A 55 14.13 -7.51 -10.29
N PHE A 56 15.16 -8.31 -10.08
CA PHE A 56 15.57 -9.34 -11.04
C PHE A 56 14.63 -10.54 -10.87
N TYR A 57 13.41 -10.44 -11.42
CA TYR A 57 12.66 -11.65 -11.76
C TYR A 57 13.30 -12.22 -13.03
N GLY A 58 13.90 -13.41 -12.90
CA GLY A 58 14.75 -14.05 -13.89
C GLY A 58 14.25 -13.92 -15.34
N ALA A 59 15.06 -13.27 -16.17
CA ALA A 59 14.90 -13.29 -17.62
C ALA A 59 15.32 -14.66 -18.17
N SER A 60 14.39 -15.62 -18.08
CA SER A 60 14.34 -16.79 -18.95
C SER A 60 13.09 -16.66 -19.80
N GLY A 61 13.25 -16.29 -21.08
CA GLY A 61 12.19 -16.39 -22.08
C GLY A 61 11.63 -15.08 -22.65
N ARG A 62 12.45 -14.37 -23.44
CA ARG A 62 12.08 -13.61 -24.66
C ARG A 62 10.61 -13.14 -24.82
N SER A 63 10.15 -12.11 -24.10
CA SER A 63 9.03 -11.25 -24.55
C SER A 63 8.80 -10.06 -23.60
N LEU A 64 9.85 -9.34 -23.23
CA LEU A 64 9.80 -8.35 -22.15
C LEU A 64 9.12 -7.01 -22.48
N LEU A 65 8.47 -6.81 -23.63
CA LEU A 65 8.00 -5.47 -24.02
C LEU A 65 6.52 -5.33 -24.39
N LEU A 66 5.74 -6.42 -24.48
CA LEU A 66 4.39 -6.34 -25.06
C LEU A 66 3.23 -6.52 -24.06
N LYS A 67 3.47 -6.75 -22.76
CA LYS A 67 2.37 -6.96 -21.78
C LYS A 67 2.19 -5.88 -20.71
N TRP A 68 3.09 -4.92 -20.57
CA TRP A 68 2.95 -3.83 -19.59
C TRP A 68 2.25 -2.57 -20.14
N TYR A 69 1.92 -2.54 -21.44
CA TYR A 69 1.29 -1.39 -22.12
C TYR A 69 -0.07 -1.70 -22.74
N ALA A 70 -0.77 -2.73 -22.26
CA ALA A 70 -2.12 -3.06 -22.69
C ALA A 70 -3.08 -3.14 -21.49
N VAL A 71 -3.17 -2.03 -20.75
CA VAL A 71 -4.37 -1.26 -20.37
C VAL A 71 -3.89 0.00 -19.66
#